data_AF-A0A2Z6RHT5-F1
#
_entry.id   AF-A0A2Z6RHT5-F1
#
_cell.length_a   1.000
_cell.length_b   1.000
_cell.length_c   1.000
_cell.angle_alpha   90.00
_cell.angle_beta   90.00
_cell.angle_gamma   90.00
#
_symmetry.space_group_name_H-M   'P 1'
#
loop_
_entity.id
_entity.type
_entity.pdbx_description
1 polymer ?
#
loop_
_entity_poly.entity_id
_entity_poly.type
_entity_poly.pdbx_seq_one_letter_code
_entity_poly.pdbx_strand_id
1 'polypeptide(L)'
;TCIKYYELDPSHYVSAPSLSWDAMLKKTGVKIKLFTDISMYDFIEKAKRVVYLRLEASREYLLKYPAMQKKYLEKILKTKANVSRRYFLNIKSHFPLKTHDYLRDLSPAVKNVAVEKDWLSPYNEELVNNLDGGHFSKTEKLVPHLSLRKDYVIHYLEFQYYVKLGMVVDKVSEILFFDQTN
;
A
#
# COMPACT_ATOMS: atom_id res chain seq x y z
N THR A 1 -20.80 -24.03 -17.03
CA THR A 1 -19.68 -23.24 -17.59
C THR A 1 -19.41 -22.05 -16.68
N CYS A 2 -18.18 -21.56 -16.60
CA CYS A 2 -17.79 -20.49 -15.66
C CYS A 2 -18.62 -19.21 -15.82
N ILE A 3 -19.03 -18.89 -17.05
CA ILE A 3 -19.99 -17.81 -17.34
C ILE A 3 -21.32 -18.01 -16.60
N LYS A 4 -21.87 -19.23 -16.56
CA LYS A 4 -23.15 -19.51 -15.87
C LYS A 4 -23.03 -19.46 -14.34
N TYR A 5 -21.88 -19.85 -13.77
CA TYR A 5 -21.73 -20.00 -12.32
C TYR A 5 -21.09 -18.79 -11.62
N TYR A 6 -20.15 -18.12 -12.29
CA TYR A 6 -19.37 -17.01 -11.76
C TYR A 6 -19.57 -15.70 -12.55
N GLU A 7 -20.23 -15.76 -13.71
CA GLU A 7 -20.34 -14.64 -14.67
C GLU A 7 -18.96 -14.07 -15.02
N LEU A 8 -17.98 -14.96 -15.14
CA LEU A 8 -16.63 -14.66 -15.62
C LEU A 8 -16.44 -15.40 -16.93
N ASP A 9 -15.97 -14.69 -17.95
CA ASP A 9 -15.65 -15.28 -19.24
C ASP A 9 -14.21 -15.84 -19.22
N PRO A 10 -14.04 -17.17 -19.33
CA PRO A 10 -12.72 -17.82 -19.34
C PRO A 10 -11.76 -17.29 -20.41
N SER A 11 -12.28 -16.74 -21.51
CA SER A 11 -11.48 -16.26 -22.64
C SER A 11 -10.61 -15.05 -22.29
N HIS A 12 -10.95 -14.34 -21.20
CA HIS A 12 -10.17 -13.21 -20.69
C HIS A 12 -9.03 -13.62 -19.73
N TYR A 13 -8.87 -14.93 -19.47
CA TYR A 13 -7.90 -15.43 -18.49
C TYR A 13 -6.80 -16.25 -19.16
N VAL A 14 -5.55 -15.94 -18.80
CA VAL A 14 -4.37 -16.67 -19.30
C VAL A 14 -4.34 -18.11 -18.74
N SER A 15 -4.93 -18.36 -17.57
CA SER A 15 -4.90 -19.67 -16.92
C SER A 15 -6.08 -19.93 -15.97
N ALA A 16 -6.37 -21.21 -15.72
CA ALA A 16 -7.42 -21.63 -14.78
C ALA A 16 -7.22 -21.12 -13.33
N PRO A 17 -6.00 -21.02 -12.77
CA PRO A 17 -5.77 -20.39 -11.47
C PRO A 17 -6.21 -18.93 -11.42
N SER A 18 -5.91 -18.13 -12.47
CA SER A 18 -6.33 -16.72 -12.52
C SER A 18 -7.85 -16.56 -12.51
N LEU A 19 -8.55 -17.40 -13.28
CA LEU A 19 -10.02 -17.45 -13.27
C LEU A 19 -10.57 -17.89 -11.89
N SER A 20 -9.96 -18.90 -11.28
CA SER A 20 -10.39 -19.43 -9.98
C SER A 20 -10.24 -18.40 -8.85
N TRP A 21 -9.17 -17.59 -8.88
CA TRP A 21 -8.93 -16.51 -7.94
C TRP A 21 -10.01 -15.42 -8.04
N ASP A 22 -10.30 -14.94 -9.24
CA ASP A 22 -11.36 -13.93 -9.44
C ASP A 22 -12.74 -14.48 -9.10
N ALA A 23 -13.02 -15.74 -9.43
CA ALA A 23 -14.25 -16.42 -9.04
C ALA A 23 -14.41 -16.47 -7.51
N MET A 24 -13.33 -16.79 -6.78
CA MET A 24 -13.30 -16.80 -5.31
C MET A 24 -13.58 -15.41 -4.74
N LEU A 25 -12.90 -14.36 -5.23
CA LEU A 25 -13.11 -12.98 -4.77
C LEU A 25 -14.56 -12.54 -4.99
N LYS A 26 -15.10 -12.83 -6.18
CA LYS A 26 -16.49 -12.48 -6.52
C LYS A 26 -17.51 -13.24 -5.66
N LYS A 27 -17.29 -14.52 -5.38
CA LYS A 27 -18.20 -15.34 -4.55
C LYS A 27 -18.14 -14.98 -3.08
N THR A 28 -16.98 -14.63 -2.57
CA THR A 28 -16.79 -14.29 -1.15
C THR A 28 -17.07 -12.82 -0.83
N GLY A 29 -17.05 -11.94 -1.84
CA GLY A 29 -17.16 -10.49 -1.65
C GLY A 29 -15.96 -9.86 -0.97
N VAL A 30 -14.87 -10.63 -0.76
CA VAL A 30 -13.65 -10.14 -0.12
C VAL A 30 -12.96 -9.15 -1.05
N LYS A 31 -12.65 -7.96 -0.53
CA LYS A 31 -11.90 -6.92 -1.26
C LYS A 31 -10.44 -6.96 -0.84
N ILE A 32 -9.54 -7.06 -1.83
CA ILE A 32 -8.11 -6.95 -1.58
C ILE A 32 -7.79 -5.50 -1.20
N LYS A 33 -7.30 -5.32 0.02
CA LYS A 33 -6.87 -4.03 0.56
C LYS A 33 -5.40 -4.09 0.96
N LEU A 34 -4.72 -2.96 0.83
CA LEU A 34 -3.44 -2.73 1.46
C LEU A 34 -3.65 -2.76 2.98
N PHE A 35 -2.65 -3.25 3.69
CA PHE A 35 -2.62 -3.14 5.14
C PHE A 35 -2.54 -1.67 5.54
N THR A 36 -3.57 -1.21 6.23
CA THR A 36 -3.69 0.18 6.70
C THR A 36 -3.23 0.33 8.14
N ASP A 37 -3.35 -0.75 8.92
CA ASP A 37 -2.90 -0.82 10.29
C ASP A 37 -1.72 -1.77 10.42
N ILE A 38 -0.79 -1.39 11.26
CA ILE A 38 0.38 -2.16 11.63
C ILE A 38 -0.02 -3.44 12.39
N SER A 39 -1.17 -3.43 13.08
CA SER A 39 -1.75 -4.60 13.74
C SER A 39 -2.09 -5.74 12.77
N MET A 40 -2.44 -5.41 11.51
CA MET A 40 -2.72 -6.41 10.48
C MET A 40 -1.45 -7.19 10.10
N TYR A 41 -0.32 -6.51 10.06
CA TYR A 41 0.98 -7.15 9.86
C TYR A 41 1.34 -8.03 11.05
N ASP A 42 1.11 -7.55 12.28
CA ASP A 42 1.30 -8.33 13.51
C ASP A 42 0.49 -9.64 13.49
N PHE A 43 -0.79 -9.57 13.12
CA PHE A 43 -1.63 -10.75 12.97
C PHE A 43 -1.06 -11.77 11.97
N ILE A 44 -0.64 -11.30 10.79
CA ILE A 44 -0.14 -12.17 9.71
C ILE A 44 1.20 -12.80 10.08
N GLU A 45 2.14 -12.03 10.63
CA GLU A 45 3.43 -12.58 11.03
C GLU A 45 3.29 -13.55 12.20
N LYS A 46 2.39 -13.28 13.16
CA LYS A 46 2.04 -14.26 14.20
C LYS A 46 1.40 -15.52 13.62
N ALA A 47 0.55 -15.39 12.60
CA ALA A 47 -0.06 -16.53 11.93
C ALA A 47 0.96 -17.40 11.19
N LYS A 48 2.08 -16.83 10.73
CA LYS A 48 3.20 -17.59 10.18
C LYS A 48 3.95 -18.42 11.23
N ARG A 49 3.61 -18.29 12.53
CA ARG A 49 4.15 -19.05 13.69
C ARG A 49 5.67 -19.00 13.90
N VAL A 50 6.39 -18.29 13.06
CA VAL A 50 7.86 -18.25 13.04
C VAL A 50 8.40 -16.84 13.34
N VAL A 51 7.53 -15.82 13.35
CA VAL A 51 7.94 -14.42 13.49
C VAL A 51 7.10 -13.71 14.55
N TYR A 52 7.78 -12.99 15.44
CA TYR A 52 7.15 -12.13 16.45
C TYR A 52 7.46 -10.67 16.18
N LEU A 53 6.43 -9.89 15.83
CA LEU A 53 6.53 -8.44 15.73
C LEU A 53 6.58 -7.82 17.13
N ARG A 54 7.50 -6.86 17.32
CA ARG A 54 7.70 -6.11 18.56
C ARG A 54 7.70 -4.62 18.26
N LEU A 55 7.18 -3.85 19.20
CA LEU A 55 7.19 -2.39 19.12
C LEU A 55 8.60 -1.87 19.43
N GLU A 56 9.23 -1.19 18.46
CA GLU A 56 10.49 -0.47 18.71
C GLU A 56 10.19 0.92 19.28
N ALA A 57 9.19 1.61 18.71
CA ALA A 57 8.83 2.97 19.12
C ALA A 57 7.35 3.26 18.88
N SER A 58 6.66 3.69 19.95
CA SER A 58 5.25 4.07 19.91
C SER A 58 5.04 5.49 19.38
N ARG A 59 3.82 5.77 18.92
CA ARG A 59 3.39 7.10 18.48
C ARG A 59 3.58 8.17 19.54
N GLU A 60 3.24 7.87 20.79
CA GLU A 60 3.38 8.81 21.90
C GLU A 60 4.85 9.12 22.20
N TYR A 61 5.71 8.09 22.15
CA TYR A 61 7.14 8.26 22.38
C TYR A 61 7.79 9.12 21.30
N LEU A 62 7.53 8.83 20.03
CA LEU A 62 8.10 9.59 18.90
C LEU A 62 7.60 11.04 18.86
N LEU A 63 6.36 11.28 19.28
CA LEU A 63 5.81 12.63 19.44
C LEU A 63 6.53 13.44 20.52
N LYS A 64 6.91 12.81 21.64
CA LYS A 64 7.62 13.47 22.75
C LYS A 64 9.10 13.74 22.42
N TYR A 65 9.72 12.92 21.57
CA TYR A 65 11.16 12.99 21.30
C TYR A 65 11.47 13.05 19.78
N PRO A 66 11.36 14.23 19.14
CA PRO A 66 11.65 14.39 17.71
C PRO A 66 13.09 14.01 17.32
N ALA A 67 14.06 14.23 18.21
CA ALA A 67 15.46 13.84 17.98
C ALA A 67 15.61 12.30 17.82
N MET A 68 14.82 11.53 18.57
CA MET A 68 14.83 10.06 18.48
C MET A 68 14.23 9.61 17.15
N GLN A 69 13.20 10.29 16.65
CA GLN A 69 12.63 10.00 15.33
C GLN A 69 13.71 10.07 14.24
N LYS A 70 14.53 11.12 14.23
CA LYS A 70 15.64 11.26 13.28
C LYS A 70 16.66 10.12 13.43
N LYS A 71 17.02 9.77 14.66
CA LYS A 71 17.95 8.67 14.96
C LYS A 71 17.45 7.33 14.42
N TYR A 72 16.16 7.01 14.60
CA TYR A 72 15.57 5.78 14.07
C TYR A 72 15.53 5.77 12.55
N LEU A 73 15.18 6.88 11.92
CA LEU A 73 15.19 7.00 10.47
C LEU A 73 16.59 6.75 9.90
N GLU A 74 17.62 7.35 10.48
CA GLU A 74 19.01 7.13 10.06
C GLU A 74 19.45 5.67 10.26
N LYS A 75 19.06 5.03 11.36
CA LYS A 75 19.32 3.60 11.62
C LYS A 75 18.66 2.72 10.54
N ILE A 76 17.40 2.99 10.21
CA ILE A 76 16.63 2.21 9.24
C ILE A 76 17.18 2.41 7.82
N LEU A 77 17.56 3.63 7.44
CA LEU A 77 18.16 3.91 6.14
C LEU A 77 19.53 3.23 5.94
N LYS A 78 20.28 3.01 7.02
CA LYS A 78 21.59 2.32 6.99
C LYS A 78 21.47 0.79 7.10
N THR A 79 20.29 0.25 7.40
CA THR A 79 20.10 -1.19 7.59
C THR A 79 20.22 -1.93 6.25
N LYS A 80 21.02 -3.01 6.21
CA LYS A 80 21.19 -3.84 5.01
C LYS A 80 20.04 -4.85 4.87
N ALA A 81 19.79 -5.30 3.64
CA ALA A 81 18.70 -6.24 3.35
C ALA A 81 18.83 -7.64 4.01
N ASN A 82 20.07 -8.06 4.29
CA ASN A 82 20.38 -9.40 4.82
C ASN A 82 20.47 -9.46 6.36
N VAL A 83 19.95 -8.44 7.05
CA VAL A 83 19.94 -8.44 8.52
C VAL A 83 18.72 -9.23 9.00
N SER A 84 18.90 -10.03 10.05
CA SER A 84 17.81 -10.78 10.68
C SER A 84 16.70 -9.86 11.16
N ARG A 85 17.05 -8.69 11.71
CA ARG A 85 16.11 -7.66 12.13
C ARG A 85 15.58 -6.83 10.96
N ARG A 86 14.26 -6.82 10.82
CA ARG A 86 13.51 -6.06 9.81
C ARG A 86 12.53 -5.11 10.49
N TYR A 87 12.08 -4.09 9.76
CA TYR A 87 11.22 -3.05 10.29
C TYR A 87 10.00 -2.78 9.39
N PHE A 88 8.89 -2.47 10.04
CA PHE A 88 7.73 -1.81 9.43
C PHE A 88 7.57 -0.44 10.05
N LEU A 89 7.30 0.56 9.22
CA LEU A 89 7.10 1.93 9.66
C LEU A 89 5.70 2.38 9.26
N ASN A 90 5.00 3.02 10.18
CA ASN A 90 3.82 3.81 9.85
C ASN A 90 4.26 5.27 9.69
N ILE A 91 4.11 5.83 8.48
CA ILE A 91 4.65 7.15 8.14
C ILE A 91 3.60 8.09 7.53
N LYS A 92 3.87 9.39 7.70
CA LYS A 92 3.32 10.46 6.87
C LYS A 92 4.42 10.95 5.94
N SER A 93 4.21 10.88 4.64
CA SER A 93 5.21 11.24 3.63
C SER A 93 4.57 11.76 2.35
N HIS A 94 5.35 12.46 1.55
CA HIS A 94 4.94 12.94 0.24
C HIS A 94 6.11 12.92 -0.74
N PHE A 95 5.79 12.91 -2.03
CA PHE A 95 6.76 13.16 -3.09
C PHE A 95 6.74 14.66 -3.43
N PRO A 96 7.88 15.36 -3.37
CA PRO A 96 7.97 16.75 -3.80
C PRO A 96 7.59 16.93 -5.27
N LEU A 97 7.00 18.08 -5.63
CA LEU A 97 6.55 18.35 -7.01
C LEU A 97 7.65 18.14 -8.07
N LYS A 98 8.90 18.45 -7.74
CA LYS A 98 10.07 18.22 -8.61
C LYS A 98 10.27 16.77 -9.05
N THR A 99 9.79 15.79 -8.28
CA THR A 99 9.90 14.36 -8.64
C THR A 99 8.68 13.87 -9.40
N HIS A 100 7.62 14.68 -9.53
CA HIS A 100 6.36 14.23 -10.14
C HIS A 100 6.51 13.98 -11.63
N ASP A 101 7.27 14.81 -12.34
CA ASP A 101 7.51 14.62 -13.78
C ASP A 101 8.20 13.28 -14.06
N TYR A 102 9.20 12.93 -13.24
CA TYR A 102 9.93 11.67 -13.37
C TYR A 102 9.08 10.44 -12.96
N LEU A 103 8.24 10.58 -11.93
CA LEU A 103 7.43 9.47 -11.38
C LEU A 103 6.02 9.39 -11.97
N ARG A 104 5.71 10.19 -12.99
CA ARG A 104 4.37 10.29 -13.58
C ARG A 104 3.93 8.97 -14.18
N ASP A 105 4.81 8.33 -14.94
CA ASP A 105 4.49 7.12 -15.70
C ASP A 105 4.37 5.90 -14.77
N LEU A 106 5.14 5.88 -13.68
CA LEU A 106 5.13 4.80 -12.70
C LEU A 106 5.18 5.36 -11.29
N SER A 107 4.02 5.82 -10.81
CA SER A 107 3.88 6.35 -9.47
C SER A 107 4.10 5.23 -8.42
N PRO A 108 5.10 5.36 -7.54
CA PRO A 108 5.34 4.39 -6.47
C PRO A 108 4.30 4.53 -5.35
N ALA A 109 4.31 3.56 -4.42
CA ALA A 109 3.43 3.47 -3.26
C ALA A 109 1.94 3.39 -3.63
N VAL A 110 1.33 2.20 -3.59
CA VAL A 110 -0.09 2.04 -3.91
C VAL A 110 -0.96 2.37 -2.69
N LYS A 111 -2.16 2.92 -2.86
CA LYS A 111 -3.11 3.11 -1.75
C LYS A 111 -4.52 2.69 -2.16
N ASN A 112 -5.30 2.20 -1.19
CA ASN A 112 -6.73 2.07 -1.37
C ASN A 112 -7.37 3.46 -1.44
N VAL A 113 -7.91 3.78 -2.61
CA VAL A 113 -8.61 5.03 -2.87
C VAL A 113 -9.90 4.71 -3.60
N ALA A 114 -10.99 5.29 -3.14
CA ALA A 114 -12.23 5.33 -3.89
C ALA A 114 -12.22 6.59 -4.76
N VAL A 115 -12.03 6.40 -6.07
CA VAL A 115 -11.98 7.52 -7.03
C VAL A 115 -13.31 8.25 -7.01
N GLU A 116 -13.26 9.57 -6.90
CA GLU A 116 -14.44 10.43 -6.95
C GLU A 116 -14.70 10.88 -8.37
N LYS A 117 -15.96 11.21 -8.69
CA LYS A 117 -16.34 11.60 -10.05
C LYS A 117 -15.55 12.84 -10.50
N ASP A 118 -15.30 13.76 -9.58
CA ASP A 118 -14.56 15.00 -9.81
C ASP A 118 -13.07 14.78 -10.13
N TRP A 119 -12.55 13.57 -9.91
CA TRP A 119 -11.15 13.22 -10.22
C TRP A 119 -10.98 12.66 -11.63
N LEU A 120 -12.09 12.43 -12.34
CA LEU A 120 -12.05 11.93 -13.70
C LEU A 120 -11.48 12.99 -14.63
N SER A 121 -10.70 12.56 -15.62
CA SER A 121 -10.36 13.43 -16.74
C SER A 121 -11.63 13.75 -17.55
N PRO A 122 -11.66 14.87 -18.28
CA PRO A 122 -12.80 15.21 -19.13
C PRO A 122 -13.20 14.08 -20.09
N TYR A 123 -12.20 13.39 -20.65
CA TYR A 123 -12.42 12.22 -21.50
C TYR A 123 -13.11 11.05 -20.78
N ASN A 124 -12.69 10.74 -19.56
CA ASN A 124 -13.31 9.66 -18.78
C ASN A 124 -14.72 10.04 -18.31
N GLU A 125 -14.96 11.32 -18.02
CA GLU A 125 -16.29 11.81 -17.68
C GLU A 125 -17.27 11.67 -18.86
N GLU A 126 -16.83 12.02 -20.08
CA GLU A 126 -17.61 11.79 -21.30
C GLU A 126 -17.91 10.31 -21.54
N LEU A 127 -16.93 9.42 -21.33
CA LEU A 127 -17.13 7.97 -21.47
C LEU A 127 -18.19 7.45 -20.49
N VAL A 128 -18.15 7.87 -19.22
CA VAL A 128 -19.15 7.47 -18.22
C VAL A 128 -20.54 7.96 -18.61
N ASN A 129 -20.65 9.18 -19.14
CA ASN A 129 -21.94 9.72 -19.58
C ASN A 129 -22.49 9.00 -20.82
N ASN A 130 -21.63 8.67 -21.78
CA ASN A 130 -22.03 8.13 -23.08
C ASN A 130 -22.21 6.60 -23.11
N LEU A 131 -21.38 5.84 -22.39
CA LEU A 131 -21.39 4.37 -22.42
C LEU A 131 -22.17 3.77 -21.25
N ASP A 132 -22.04 4.35 -20.05
CA ASP A 132 -22.64 3.81 -18.83
C ASP A 132 -23.93 4.54 -18.42
N GLY A 133 -24.48 5.41 -19.29
CA GLY A 133 -25.68 6.20 -19.01
C GLY A 133 -25.52 7.13 -17.80
N GLY A 134 -24.30 7.58 -17.51
CA GLY A 134 -23.98 8.39 -16.34
C GLY A 134 -23.82 7.61 -15.03
N HIS A 135 -23.88 6.27 -15.07
CA HIS A 135 -23.73 5.46 -13.87
C HIS A 135 -22.27 5.40 -13.42
N PHE A 136 -21.97 6.06 -12.29
CA PHE A 136 -20.66 6.00 -11.64
C PHE A 136 -20.78 5.37 -10.25
N SER A 137 -20.32 4.13 -10.09
CA SER A 137 -20.25 3.48 -8.79
C SER A 137 -18.92 3.78 -8.10
N LYS A 138 -18.96 4.43 -6.93
CA LYS A 138 -17.75 4.66 -6.12
C LYS A 138 -17.19 3.32 -5.65
N THR A 139 -16.06 2.92 -6.21
CA THR A 139 -15.39 1.66 -5.89
C THR A 139 -13.98 1.94 -5.37
N GLU A 140 -13.65 1.37 -4.21
CA GLU A 140 -12.28 1.37 -3.69
C GLU A 140 -11.39 0.52 -4.60
N LYS A 141 -10.33 1.14 -5.12
CA LYS A 141 -9.30 0.47 -5.93
C LYS A 141 -7.94 0.71 -5.31
N LEU A 142 -7.01 -0.18 -5.62
CA LEU A 142 -5.60 0.04 -5.35
C LEU A 142 -5.04 0.96 -6.43
N VAL A 143 -4.78 2.22 -6.08
CA VAL A 143 -4.39 3.26 -7.01
C VAL A 143 -2.95 3.72 -6.71
N PRO A 144 -2.04 3.67 -7.68
CA PRO A 144 -0.75 4.35 -7.58
C PRO A 144 -0.98 5.85 -7.78
N HIS A 145 -0.52 6.68 -6.84
CA HIS A 145 -0.68 8.14 -6.93
C HIS A 145 0.39 8.87 -6.11
N LEU A 146 0.79 10.07 -6.54
CA LEU A 146 1.85 10.84 -5.88
C LEU A 146 1.35 11.78 -4.76
N SER A 147 0.05 11.82 -4.50
CA SER A 147 -0.51 12.66 -3.44
C SER A 147 -0.07 12.22 -2.03
N LEU A 148 -0.26 13.13 -1.06
CA LEU A 148 0.16 12.98 0.33
C LEU A 148 -0.27 11.64 0.94
N ARG A 149 0.68 10.97 1.60
CA ARG A 149 0.44 9.74 2.35
C ARG A 149 0.35 10.05 3.82
N LYS A 150 -0.80 9.71 4.39
CA LYS A 150 -1.08 9.72 5.82
C LYS A 150 -1.28 8.27 6.25
N ASP A 151 -0.68 7.92 7.37
CA ASP A 151 -0.77 6.61 8.01
C ASP A 151 -0.43 5.46 7.05
N TYR A 152 0.67 5.60 6.31
CA TYR A 152 1.12 4.61 5.34
C TYR A 152 2.08 3.63 5.99
N VAL A 153 1.68 2.36 6.07
CA VAL A 153 2.53 1.30 6.57
C VAL A 153 3.42 0.80 5.45
N ILE A 154 4.73 0.82 5.69
CA ILE A 154 5.74 0.50 4.68
C ILE A 154 6.83 -0.40 5.28
N HIS A 155 7.28 -1.37 4.49
CA HIS A 155 8.44 -2.19 4.85
C HIS A 155 9.74 -1.39 4.64
N TYR A 156 10.75 -1.60 5.48
CA TYR A 156 11.97 -0.79 5.45
C TYR A 156 12.71 -0.78 4.10
N LEU A 157 12.64 -1.86 3.32
CA LEU A 157 13.28 -1.92 1.99
C LEU A 157 12.58 -1.00 0.98
N GLU A 158 11.25 -1.04 0.93
CA GLU A 158 10.46 -0.13 0.08
C GLU A 158 10.66 1.31 0.54
N PHE A 159 10.72 1.54 1.85
CA PHE A 159 11.01 2.83 2.42
C PHE A 159 12.36 3.39 1.95
N GLN A 160 13.43 2.60 2.05
CA GLN A 160 14.74 2.99 1.53
C GLN A 160 14.70 3.30 0.03
N TYR A 161 13.97 2.50 -0.75
CA TYR A 161 13.82 2.71 -2.18
C TYR A 161 13.06 4.02 -2.48
N TYR A 162 11.95 4.29 -1.81
CA TYR A 162 11.17 5.51 -2.02
C TYR A 162 11.92 6.76 -1.60
N VAL A 163 12.69 6.70 -0.52
CA VAL A 163 13.59 7.81 -0.14
C VAL A 163 14.64 8.07 -1.22
N LYS A 164 15.19 7.03 -1.86
CA LYS A 164 16.10 7.19 -3.02
C LYS A 164 15.42 7.83 -4.22
N LEU A 165 14.13 7.54 -4.44
CA LEU A 165 13.31 8.20 -5.47
C LEU A 165 12.92 9.66 -5.12
N GLY A 166 13.27 10.13 -3.92
CA GLY A 166 13.01 11.50 -3.49
C GLY A 166 11.79 11.69 -2.59
N MET A 167 11.24 10.61 -2.01
CA MET A 167 10.18 10.71 -1.00
C MET A 167 10.68 11.47 0.23
N VAL A 168 9.90 12.44 0.69
CA VAL A 168 10.15 13.19 1.93
C VAL A 168 9.23 12.67 3.03
N VAL A 169 9.82 12.36 4.18
CA VAL A 169 9.10 11.89 5.37
C VAL A 169 8.79 13.07 6.26
N ASP A 170 7.50 13.38 6.40
CA ASP A 170 7.03 14.44 7.29
C ASP A 170 7.05 13.96 8.75
N LYS A 171 6.59 12.72 8.97
CA LYS A 171 6.47 12.15 10.31
C LYS A 171 6.54 10.62 10.29
N VAL A 172 7.12 10.05 11.34
CA VAL A 172 6.97 8.63 11.66
C VAL A 172 6.00 8.50 12.83
N SER A 173 4.90 7.80 12.60
CA SER A 173 3.87 7.54 13.61
C SER A 173 4.26 6.34 14.48
N GLU A 174 4.81 5.28 13.91
CA GLU A 174 5.11 4.05 14.66
C GLU A 174 6.18 3.23 13.97
N ILE A 175 6.97 2.47 14.74
CA ILE A 175 7.98 1.56 14.22
C ILE A 175 7.84 0.21 14.91
N LEU A 176 7.56 -0.83 14.13
CA LEU A 176 7.69 -2.21 14.56
C LEU A 176 8.98 -2.80 14.01
N PHE A 177 9.51 -3.77 14.72
CA PHE A 177 10.57 -4.63 14.24
C PHE A 177 10.25 -6.10 14.48
N PHE A 178 10.87 -6.96 13.70
CA PHE A 178 10.83 -8.40 13.89
C PHE A 178 12.16 -9.00 13.47
N ASP A 179 12.53 -10.10 14.12
CA ASP A 179 13.70 -10.87 13.74
C ASP A 179 13.21 -12.06 12.88
N GLN A 180 13.66 -12.14 11.63
CA GLN A 180 13.40 -13.30 10.80
C GLN A 180 14.39 -14.40 11.17
N THR A 181 13.87 -15.53 11.65
CA THR A 181 14.63 -16.78 11.73
C THR A 181 14.70 -17.39 10.33
N ASN A 182 15.93 -17.63 9.85
CA ASN A 182 16.16 -18.43 8.64
C ASN A 182 15.88 -19.91 8.91
#